data_AF-A0A7C5P552-F1
#
_entry.id   AF-A0A7C5P552-F1
#
_cell.length_a   1.000
_cell.length_b   1.000
_cell.length_c   1.000
_cell.angle_alpha   90.00
_cell.angle_beta   90.00
_cell.angle_gamma   90.00
#
_symmetry.space_group_name_H-M   'P 1'
#
loop_
_entity.id
_entity.type
_entity.pdbx_description
1 polymer ?
#
loop_
_entity_poly.entity_id
_entity_poly.type
_entity_poly.pdbx_seq_one_letter_code
_entity_poly.pdbx_strand_id
1 'polypeptide(L)' 'MTDEICPICGKEKYSFSMKTCPMCKKRFCDECEYRMGGGVFCSKECANLFYFSGEDGYDET' A
#
# COMPACT_ATOMS: atom_id res chain seq x y z
N MET A 1 -9.80 0.22 -21.67
CA MET A 1 -9.67 0.57 -20.24
C MET A 1 -8.51 -0.24 -19.71
N THR A 2 -7.32 0.34 -19.61
CA THR A 2 -6.09 -0.42 -19.36
C THR A 2 -5.52 0.01 -18.01
N ASP A 3 -6.13 -0.50 -16.94
CA ASP A 3 -5.70 -0.30 -15.55
C ASP A 3 -4.54 -1.26 -15.23
N GLU A 4 -3.45 -1.14 -16.00
CA GLU A 4 -2.30 -2.06 -15.96
C GLU A 4 -0.99 -1.34 -15.63
N ILE A 5 -1.06 -0.08 -15.19
CA ILE A 5 0.11 0.73 -14.88
C ILE A 5 0.17 0.94 -13.37
N CYS A 6 1.33 0.69 -12.77
CA CYS A 6 1.55 1.01 -11.36
C CYS A 6 1.59 2.55 -11.19
N PRO A 7 0.70 3.15 -10.37
CA PRO A 7 0.69 4.60 -10.17
C PRO A 7 1.89 5.14 -9.37
N ILE A 8 2.76 4.26 -8.85
CA ILE A 8 3.93 4.62 -8.04
C ILE A 8 5.18 4.72 -8.92
N CYS A 9 5.42 3.70 -9.74
CA CYS A 9 6.61 3.63 -10.60
C CYS A 9 6.32 3.80 -12.10
N GLY A 10 5.05 3.81 -12.52
CA GLY A 10 4.65 3.94 -13.91
C GLY A 10 4.88 2.70 -14.78
N LYS A 11 5.29 1.56 -14.20
CA LYS A 11 5.53 0.32 -14.96
C LYS A 11 4.22 -0.36 -15.37
N GLU A 12 4.23 -0.97 -16.55
CA GLU A 12 3.14 -1.79 -17.09
C GLU A 12 3.21 -3.23 -16.56
N LYS A 13 2.05 -3.83 -16.25
CA LYS A 13 1.83 -5.14 -15.60
C LYS A 13 2.39 -6.36 -16.34
N TYR A 14 3.13 -6.20 -17.43
CA TYR A 14 3.49 -7.28 -18.36
C TYR A 14 4.25 -8.46 -17.71
N SER A 15 4.80 -8.31 -16.49
CA SER A 15 5.53 -9.37 -15.78
C SER A 15 5.31 -9.45 -14.26
N PHE A 16 4.37 -8.70 -13.68
CA PHE A 16 4.18 -8.67 -12.22
C PHE A 16 2.72 -8.75 -11.79
N SER A 17 2.52 -9.23 -10.56
CA SER A 17 1.22 -9.16 -9.91
C SER A 17 0.98 -7.75 -9.37
N MET A 18 -0.23 -7.24 -9.56
CA MET A 18 -0.66 -6.01 -8.91
C MET A 18 -1.41 -6.37 -7.63
N LYS A 19 -0.93 -5.89 -6.49
CA LYS A 19 -1.59 -6.03 -5.19
C LYS A 19 -2.42 -4.78 -4.92
N THR A 20 -3.48 -4.95 -4.14
CA THR A 20 -4.37 -3.85 -3.76
C THR A 20 -4.06 -3.42 -2.34
N CYS A 21 -3.85 -2.11 -2.13
CA CYS A 21 -3.54 -1.58 -0.82
C CYS A 21 -4.79 -1.67 0.07
N PRO A 22 -4.73 -2.31 1.25
CA PRO A 22 -5.89 -2.45 2.11
C PRO A 22 -6.40 -1.09 2.64
N MET A 23 -5.52 -0.08 2.75
CA MET A 23 -5.86 1.28 3.18
C MET A 23 -6.54 2.13 2.11
N CYS A 24 -5.81 2.44 1.04
CA CYS A 24 -6.28 3.41 0.03
C CYS A 24 -6.93 2.75 -1.20
N LYS A 25 -7.02 1.41 -1.22
CA LYS A 25 -7.54 0.59 -2.34
C LYS A 25 -6.83 0.81 -3.69
N LYS A 26 -5.71 1.52 -3.73
CA LYS A 26 -4.88 1.66 -4.93
C LYS A 26 -4.15 0.36 -5.25
N ARG A 27 -3.99 0.08 -6.54
CA ARG A 27 -3.22 -1.06 -7.04
C ARG A 27 -1.76 -0.67 -7.21
N PHE A 28 -0.83 -1.52 -6.79
CA PHE A 28 0.62 -1.29 -6.91
C PHE A 28 1.33 -2.60 -7.30
N CYS A 29 2.52 -2.50 -7.90
CA CYS A 29 3.30 -3.68 -8.29
C CYS A 29 4.04 -4.29 -7.09
N ASP A 30 4.42 -5.57 -7.17
CA ASP A 30 5.26 -6.23 -6.16
C ASP A 30 6.58 -5.48 -5.89
N GLU A 31 7.16 -4.79 -6.87
CA GLU A 31 8.38 -3.97 -6.65
C GLU A 31 8.15 -2.76 -5.73
N CYS A 32 6.95 -2.17 -5.78
CA CYS A 32 6.58 -1.04 -4.93
C CYS A 32 5.85 -1.48 -3.66
N GLU A 33 5.83 -2.78 -3.35
CA GLU A 33 5.20 -3.26 -2.14
C GLU A 33 6.01 -2.86 -0.91
N TYR A 34 5.31 -2.25 0.05
CA TYR A 34 5.84 -2.03 1.38
C TYR A 34 5.26 -3.08 2.33
N ARG A 35 6.11 -3.95 2.87
CA ARG A 35 5.70 -5.01 3.80
C ARG A 35 5.89 -4.54 5.24
N MET A 36 4.83 -4.60 6.04
CA MET A 36 4.86 -4.23 7.46
C MET A 36 3.91 -5.11 8.24
N GLY A 37 4.37 -5.69 9.35
CA GLY A 37 3.56 -6.51 10.25
C GLY A 37 2.79 -7.67 9.60
N GLY A 38 3.29 -8.22 8.50
CA GLY A 38 2.65 -9.29 7.73
C GLY A 38 1.67 -8.82 6.64
N GLY A 39 1.37 -7.52 6.57
CA GLY A 39 0.58 -6.90 5.51
C GLY A 39 1.44 -6.33 4.38
N VAL A 40 0.80 -6.09 3.22
CA VAL A 40 1.38 -5.45 2.04
C VAL A 40 0.65 -4.14 1.74
N PHE A 41 1.41 -3.07 1.51
CA PHE A 41 0.88 -1.71 1.35
C PHE A 41 1.54 -1.03 0.16
N CYS A 42 0.86 -0.01 -0.39
CA CYS A 42 1.42 0.77 -1.49
C CYS A 42 2.57 1.68 -1.05
N SER A 43 2.65 2.04 0.23
CA SER A 43 3.65 2.97 0.77
C SER A 43 3.79 2.82 2.28
N LYS A 44 4.93 3.28 2.82
CA LYS A 44 5.18 3.35 4.26
C LYS A 44 4.10 4.15 4.99
N GLU A 45 3.64 5.25 4.39
CA GLU A 45 2.58 6.08 4.97
C GLU A 45 1.27 5.31 5.14
N CYS A 46 0.82 4.56 4.11
CA CYS A 46 -0.36 3.71 4.22
C CYS A 46 -0.18 2.60 5.26
N ALA A 47 1.02 2.00 5.37
CA ALA A 47 1.26 1.01 6.40
C ALA A 47 1.19 1.63 7.81
N ASN A 48 1.84 2.77 8.02
CA ASN A 48 1.75 3.51 9.28
C ASN A 48 0.31 3.88 9.59
N LEU A 49 -0.43 4.44 8.64
CA LEU A 49 -1.85 4.73 8.86
C LEU A 49 -2.64 3.45 9.15
N PHE A 50 -2.39 2.32 8.49
CA PHE A 50 -3.11 1.08 8.82
C PHE A 50 -2.89 0.63 10.27
N TYR A 51 -1.65 0.73 10.77
CA TYR A 51 -1.28 0.28 12.11
C TYR A 51 -1.55 1.31 13.20
N PHE A 52 -1.39 2.61 12.90
CA PHE A 52 -1.49 3.71 13.86
C PHE A 52 -2.78 4.52 13.72
N SER A 53 -3.51 4.46 12.60
CA SER A 53 -4.82 5.14 12.45
C SER A 53 -5.95 4.42 13.19
N GLY A 54 -5.65 3.32 13.89
CA GLY A 54 -6.54 2.71 14.89
C GLY A 54 -6.21 3.12 16.33
N GLU A 55 -5.16 3.93 16.55
CA GLU A 55 -4.84 4.51 17.85
C GLU A 55 -5.44 5.92 17.97
N ASP A 56 -6.76 6.01 17.84
CA ASP A 56 -7.51 7.02 18.57
C ASP A 56 -7.56 6.57 20.05
N GLY A 57 -6.45 6.74 20.79
CA GLY A 57 -6.51 6.66 22.25
C GLY A 57 -5.33 6.04 22.98
N TYR A 58 -4.22 6.76 23.08
CA TYR A 58 -3.54 6.84 24.38
C TYR A 58 -3.15 8.29 24.68
N ASP A 59 -3.98 8.90 25.52
CA ASP A 59 -3.73 10.11 26.29
C ASP A 59 -2.66 9.85 27.36
N GLU A 60 -1.75 10.82 27.55
CA GLU A 60 -1.16 11.28 28.83
C GLU A 60 0.26 11.85 28.65
N THR A 61 0.37 13.18 28.68
CA THR A 61 1.26 13.89 29.61
C THR A 61 0.79 15.31 29.88
#